data_AF-A0A7I4YLD8-F1
#
_entry.id   AF-A0A7I4YLD8-F1
#
_cell.length_a   1.000
_cell.length_b   1.000
_cell.length_c   1.000
_cell.angle_alpha   90.00
_cell.angle_beta   90.00
_cell.angle_gamma   90.00
#
_symmetry.space_group_name_H-M   'P 1'
#
loop_
_entity.id
_entity.type
_entity.pdbx_description
1 polymer ?
#
loop_
_entity_poly.entity_id
_entity_poly.type
_entity_poly.pdbx_seq_one_letter_code
_entity_poly.pdbx_strand_id
1 'polypeptide(L)'
;KIMSSDVDEASDLCLAIQRLIQSREASDSVDIDYVQPLVQMIQRLFVVDLERAIEHGMDALLWSTAKQLVDRARGDHGNGGRNNNFENVISLCVSWLCDLALRVYSKYRLPPLDIPSFICLSPALREEQVTMPPPTVGNAFLAFLCLRLGDLFRYKGSYELCARLYRCSLRANPSHGDPWNQLGVLATLKAKPLDSLYFNIRAFHCPVPFAPAATNISTLFRKYVSKDIAQEDCFSDQYLAILAKCHFLLPVPDDAVERIGPQLTNRKLLVAPLSLLQPLGNAQDEVRARNSLTKLLTLAFNKIIETLTSDAHLRPDLLLCVVLLLRVPCVCRPDVALIAALSRSQQDVIFDNEKVETFRCFCESDPFEYPVSYGQIADHLSELMGEGDNAKASVQ
;
A
#
# COMPACT_ATOMS: atom_id res chain seq x y z
N LYS A 1 25.15 -14.00 -47.69
CA LYS A 1 25.79 -12.70 -47.37
C LYS A 1 25.27 -12.29 -45.99
N ILE A 2 26.06 -12.56 -44.96
CA ILE A 2 25.80 -12.11 -43.58
C ILE A 2 26.24 -10.64 -43.50
N MET A 3 25.42 -9.77 -42.86
CA MET A 3 25.70 -8.45 -42.24
C MET A 3 24.30 -7.88 -41.87
N SER A 4 23.76 -8.00 -40.65
CA SER A 4 24.08 -7.26 -39.40
C SER A 4 24.08 -5.73 -39.57
N SER A 5 23.04 -5.04 -39.07
CA SER A 5 23.15 -3.87 -38.15
C SER A 5 21.94 -2.88 -38.13
N ASP A 6 20.68 -3.34 -38.08
CA ASP A 6 19.61 -2.42 -37.65
C ASP A 6 19.44 -2.57 -36.14
N VAL A 7 20.14 -1.72 -35.39
CA VAL A 7 19.86 -1.53 -33.97
C VAL A 7 18.52 -0.79 -33.93
N ASP A 8 17.47 -1.46 -33.46
CA ASP A 8 16.16 -0.86 -33.20
C ASP A 8 16.32 0.38 -32.30
N GLU A 9 15.63 1.50 -32.60
CA GLU A 9 15.83 2.84 -31.98
C GLU A 9 15.87 2.77 -30.45
N ALA A 10 15.07 1.89 -29.85
CA ALA A 10 15.05 1.68 -28.39
C ALA A 10 16.38 1.15 -27.84
N SER A 11 17.08 0.28 -28.57
CA SER A 11 18.41 -0.22 -28.20
C SER A 11 19.48 0.88 -28.29
N ASP A 12 19.41 1.72 -29.31
CA ASP A 12 20.31 2.89 -29.43
C ASP A 12 20.10 3.88 -28.28
N LEU A 13 18.83 4.12 -27.91
CA LEU A 13 18.48 4.95 -26.75
C LEU A 13 19.04 4.37 -25.45
N CYS A 14 18.88 3.06 -25.21
CA CYS A 14 19.48 2.41 -24.03
C CYS A 14 21.00 2.59 -23.97
N LEU A 15 21.70 2.35 -25.08
CA LEU A 15 23.16 2.54 -25.16
C LEU A 15 23.56 3.99 -24.94
N ALA A 16 22.82 4.93 -25.51
CA ALA A 16 23.11 6.35 -25.38
C ALA A 16 22.86 6.85 -23.94
N ILE A 17 21.79 6.37 -23.28
CA ILE A 17 21.52 6.63 -21.86
C ILE A 17 22.67 6.11 -20.99
N GLN A 18 23.12 4.88 -21.22
CA GLN A 18 24.23 4.29 -20.49
C GLN A 18 25.54 5.08 -20.65
N ARG A 19 25.87 5.49 -21.89
CA ARG A 19 27.05 6.31 -22.17
C ARG A 19 26.99 7.65 -21.44
N LEU A 20 25.81 8.30 -21.42
CA LEU A 20 25.63 9.56 -20.73
C LEU A 20 25.85 9.38 -19.21
N ILE A 21 25.28 8.33 -18.61
CA ILE A 21 25.49 8.01 -17.19
C ILE A 21 26.98 7.79 -16.88
N GLN A 22 27.68 7.01 -17.70
CA GLN A 22 29.12 6.74 -17.52
C GLN A 22 29.96 8.02 -17.65
N SER A 23 29.61 8.92 -18.57
CA SER A 23 30.32 10.20 -18.71
C SER A 23 30.20 11.09 -17.48
N ARG A 24 29.13 10.93 -16.69
CA ARG A 24 28.91 11.65 -15.44
C ARG A 24 29.66 11.06 -14.27
N GLU A 25 29.96 9.77 -14.21
CA GLU A 25 30.79 9.22 -13.12
C GLU A 25 32.18 9.85 -13.07
N ALA A 26 32.60 10.53 -14.15
CA ALA A 26 33.82 11.34 -14.23
C ALA A 26 33.65 12.82 -13.79
N SER A 27 32.44 13.29 -13.46
CA SER A 27 32.12 14.68 -13.12
C SER A 27 31.14 14.78 -11.93
N ASP A 28 31.56 15.44 -10.85
CA ASP A 28 30.82 15.45 -9.56
C ASP A 28 29.53 16.32 -9.54
N SER A 29 29.23 17.11 -10.59
CA SER A 29 28.07 18.02 -10.57
C SER A 29 26.88 17.52 -11.38
N VAL A 30 25.74 17.24 -10.70
CA VAL A 30 24.41 17.12 -11.35
C VAL A 30 23.90 18.50 -11.74
N ASP A 31 24.35 18.97 -12.89
CA ASP A 31 23.84 20.20 -13.49
C ASP A 31 22.63 19.92 -14.38
N ILE A 32 21.81 20.94 -14.62
CA ILE A 32 20.67 20.89 -15.52
C ILE A 32 21.10 20.48 -16.94
N ASP A 33 22.31 20.86 -17.35
CA ASP A 33 22.90 20.51 -18.65
C ASP A 33 23.11 19.00 -18.83
N TYR A 34 23.28 18.27 -17.73
CA TYR A 34 23.31 16.80 -17.75
C TYR A 34 21.90 16.22 -17.63
N VAL A 35 21.09 16.75 -16.70
CA VAL A 35 19.79 16.17 -16.36
C VAL A 35 18.81 16.29 -17.51
N GLN A 36 18.74 17.44 -18.16
CA GLN A 36 17.76 17.71 -19.20
C GLN A 36 17.90 16.75 -20.40
N PRO A 37 19.10 16.51 -20.98
CA PRO A 37 19.27 15.50 -22.03
C PRO A 37 18.93 14.08 -21.56
N LEU A 38 19.35 13.70 -20.34
CA LEU A 38 19.05 12.37 -19.81
C LEU A 38 17.54 12.12 -19.70
N VAL A 39 16.80 13.09 -19.14
CA VAL A 39 15.34 13.02 -19.03
C VAL A 39 14.69 12.90 -20.41
N GLN A 40 15.13 13.69 -21.39
CA GLN A 40 14.59 13.64 -22.75
C GLN A 40 14.80 12.27 -23.41
N MET A 41 15.98 11.67 -23.24
CA MET A 41 16.29 10.35 -23.79
C MET A 41 15.45 9.25 -23.11
N ILE A 42 15.30 9.31 -21.79
CA ILE A 42 14.44 8.38 -21.05
C ILE A 42 12.98 8.53 -21.50
N GLN A 43 12.46 9.75 -21.61
CA GLN A 43 11.11 9.99 -22.09
C GLN A 43 10.90 9.50 -23.52
N ARG A 44 11.90 9.68 -24.40
CA ARG A 44 11.87 9.15 -25.76
C ARG A 44 11.78 7.62 -25.74
N LEU A 45 12.55 6.95 -24.89
CA LEU A 45 12.52 5.50 -24.76
C LEU A 45 11.15 4.99 -24.32
N PHE A 46 10.51 5.63 -23.32
CA PHE A 46 9.14 5.30 -22.91
C PHE A 46 8.12 5.39 -24.06
N VAL A 47 8.30 6.35 -24.96
CA VAL A 47 7.43 6.49 -26.14
C VAL A 47 7.79 5.43 -27.16
N VAL A 48 9.06 5.24 -27.51
CA VAL A 48 9.48 4.27 -28.53
C VAL A 48 9.11 2.85 -28.14
N ASP A 49 9.43 2.42 -26.92
CA ASP A 49 9.21 1.08 -26.39
C ASP A 49 8.97 1.14 -24.87
N LEU A 50 7.70 1.19 -24.48
CA LEU A 50 7.27 1.28 -23.08
C LEU A 50 7.69 0.05 -22.26
N GLU A 51 7.63 -1.13 -22.86
CA GLU A 51 7.98 -2.39 -22.19
C GLU A 51 9.47 -2.40 -21.88
N ARG A 52 10.32 -2.13 -22.88
CA ARG A 52 11.77 -2.05 -22.69
C ARG A 52 12.17 -0.98 -21.67
N ALA A 53 11.49 0.17 -21.66
CA ALA A 53 11.74 1.23 -20.68
C ALA A 53 11.50 0.75 -19.23
N ILE A 54 10.38 0.05 -19.00
CA ILE A 54 10.03 -0.50 -17.67
C ILE A 54 10.99 -1.63 -17.28
N GLU A 55 11.29 -2.56 -18.20
CA GLU A 55 12.21 -3.67 -17.96
C GLU A 55 13.62 -3.21 -17.55
N HIS A 56 14.09 -2.09 -18.13
CA HIS A 56 15.40 -1.51 -17.83
C HIS A 56 15.38 -0.53 -16.65
N GLY A 57 14.27 -0.40 -15.93
CA GLY A 57 14.17 0.46 -14.75
C GLY A 57 14.30 1.96 -15.05
N MET A 58 13.89 2.40 -16.24
CA MET A 58 14.00 3.79 -16.67
C MET A 58 13.10 4.73 -15.86
N ASP A 59 12.04 4.21 -15.27
CA ASP A 59 11.16 4.89 -14.32
C ASP A 59 11.91 5.26 -13.03
N ALA A 60 12.64 4.30 -12.45
CA ALA A 60 13.46 4.52 -11.27
C ALA A 60 14.62 5.49 -11.55
N LEU A 61 15.27 5.37 -12.72
CA LEU A 61 16.31 6.29 -13.16
C LEU A 61 15.77 7.72 -13.37
N LEU A 62 14.61 7.86 -14.01
CA LEU A 62 13.95 9.16 -14.20
C LEU A 62 13.64 9.82 -12.86
N TRP A 63 13.06 9.07 -11.93
CA TRP A 63 12.72 9.61 -10.61
C TRP A 63 13.96 9.95 -9.79
N SER A 64 14.95 9.08 -9.72
CA SER A 64 16.18 9.36 -8.96
C SER A 64 16.89 10.62 -9.49
N THR A 65 16.91 10.81 -10.80
CA THR A 65 17.45 12.00 -11.45
C THR A 65 16.66 13.27 -11.07
N ALA A 66 15.32 13.23 -11.18
CA ALA A 66 14.46 14.34 -10.78
C ALA A 66 14.57 14.64 -9.28
N LYS A 67 14.64 13.60 -8.44
CA LYS A 67 14.73 13.70 -6.99
C LYS A 67 16.03 14.35 -6.54
N GLN A 68 17.15 14.06 -7.20
CA GLN A 68 18.44 14.72 -6.94
C GLN A 68 18.35 16.24 -7.18
N LEU A 69 17.66 16.69 -8.24
CA LEU A 69 17.42 18.12 -8.45
C LEU A 69 16.56 18.73 -7.34
N VAL A 70 15.47 18.05 -6.96
CA VAL A 70 14.56 18.50 -5.89
C VAL A 70 15.30 18.62 -4.55
N ASP A 71 16.17 17.65 -4.22
CA ASP A 71 16.93 17.64 -2.97
C ASP A 71 18.00 18.73 -2.92
N ARG A 72 18.69 19.00 -4.04
CA ARG A 72 19.63 20.12 -4.16
C ARG A 72 18.93 21.45 -3.96
N ALA A 73 17.82 21.66 -4.68
CA ALA A 73 17.03 22.88 -4.56
C ALA A 73 16.46 23.06 -3.14
N ARG A 74 16.22 21.97 -2.41
CA ARG A 74 15.85 22.01 -0.98
C ARG A 74 17.04 22.34 -0.08
N GLY A 75 18.24 21.83 -0.38
CA GLY A 75 19.47 22.10 0.38
C GLY A 75 19.95 23.56 0.32
N ASP A 76 19.64 24.26 -0.77
CA ASP A 76 20.02 25.68 -1.01
C ASP A 76 19.26 26.71 -0.14
N HIS A 77 18.81 26.32 1.07
CA HIS A 77 18.16 27.22 2.02
C HIS A 77 19.13 28.30 2.53
N GLY A 78 19.23 29.40 1.79
CA GLY A 78 19.66 30.70 2.33
C GLY A 78 18.59 31.26 3.29
N ASN A 79 19.03 31.88 4.39
CA ASN A 79 18.22 32.44 5.47
C ASN A 79 16.85 33.03 5.05
N GLY A 80 15.76 32.35 5.44
CA GLY A 80 14.47 32.97 5.76
C GLY A 80 13.51 33.38 4.63
N GLY A 81 13.83 33.13 3.35
CA GLY A 81 12.96 33.47 2.21
C GLY A 81 12.19 32.30 1.58
N ARG A 82 11.10 32.60 0.87
CA ARG A 82 10.43 31.64 -0.06
C ARG A 82 11.46 31.19 -1.11
N ASN A 83 11.74 29.89 -1.16
CA ASN A 83 12.73 29.36 -2.10
C ASN A 83 12.11 29.21 -3.50
N ASN A 84 12.14 30.30 -4.28
CA ASN A 84 11.66 30.30 -5.67
C ASN A 84 12.36 29.25 -6.53
N ASN A 85 13.63 28.91 -6.24
CA ASN A 85 14.36 27.86 -6.96
C ASN A 85 13.72 26.47 -6.72
N PHE A 86 13.35 26.15 -5.48
CA PHE A 86 12.67 24.90 -5.14
C PHE A 86 11.32 24.75 -5.84
N GLU A 87 10.50 25.80 -5.85
CA GLU A 87 9.21 25.79 -6.55
C GLU A 87 9.37 25.66 -8.07
N ASN A 88 10.39 26.31 -8.65
CA ASN A 88 10.71 26.20 -10.07
C ASN A 88 11.14 24.77 -10.42
N VAL A 89 12.02 24.15 -9.63
CA VAL A 89 12.48 22.78 -9.84
C VAL A 89 11.32 21.79 -9.71
N ILE A 90 10.44 21.92 -8.71
CA ILE A 90 9.25 21.05 -8.64
C ILE A 90 8.36 21.24 -9.86
N SER A 91 8.13 22.48 -10.29
CA SER A 91 7.30 22.76 -11.47
C SER A 91 7.88 22.17 -12.75
N LEU A 92 9.21 22.22 -12.90
CA LEU A 92 9.93 21.58 -13.99
C LEU A 92 9.73 20.06 -13.98
N CYS A 93 9.95 19.40 -12.83
CA CYS A 93 9.74 17.96 -12.70
C CYS A 93 8.29 17.54 -12.95
N VAL A 94 7.31 18.35 -12.51
CA VAL A 94 5.88 18.12 -12.82
C VAL A 94 5.67 18.20 -14.33
N SER A 95 6.26 19.20 -15.01
CA SER A 95 6.14 19.34 -16.46
C SER A 95 6.71 18.11 -17.21
N TRP A 96 7.86 17.58 -16.79
CA TRP A 96 8.45 16.39 -17.39
C TRP A 96 7.56 15.16 -17.23
N LEU A 97 6.98 14.93 -16.05
CA LEU A 97 6.10 13.78 -15.85
C LEU A 97 4.77 13.92 -16.58
N CYS A 98 4.20 15.13 -16.65
CA CYS A 98 2.99 15.38 -17.43
C CYS A 98 3.24 15.20 -18.94
N ASP A 99 4.34 15.75 -19.47
CA ASP A 99 4.71 15.60 -20.88
C ASP A 99 4.95 14.12 -21.24
N LEU A 100 5.67 13.39 -20.37
CA LEU A 100 5.84 11.94 -20.52
C LEU A 100 4.49 11.21 -20.56
N ALA A 101 3.61 11.50 -19.60
CA ALA A 101 2.29 10.87 -19.53
C ALA A 101 1.50 11.08 -20.82
N LEU A 102 1.41 12.31 -21.31
CA LEU A 102 0.65 12.65 -22.51
C LEU A 102 1.21 11.97 -23.76
N ARG A 103 2.55 11.91 -23.92
CA ARG A 103 3.18 11.22 -25.05
C ARG A 103 3.01 9.70 -25.00
N VAL A 104 3.06 9.10 -23.81
CA VAL A 104 2.76 7.67 -23.67
C VAL A 104 1.29 7.42 -23.97
N TYR A 105 0.37 8.29 -23.51
CA TYR A 105 -1.05 8.18 -23.81
C TYR A 105 -1.42 8.39 -25.29
N SER A 106 -0.63 9.14 -26.06
CA SER A 106 -0.88 9.33 -27.50
C SER A 106 -0.58 8.06 -28.29
N LYS A 107 0.42 7.28 -27.86
CA LYS A 107 0.90 6.07 -28.55
C LYS A 107 0.37 4.75 -27.97
N TYR A 108 0.06 4.69 -26.67
CA TYR A 108 -0.32 3.45 -26.00
C TYR A 108 -1.73 3.46 -25.42
N ARG A 109 -2.41 2.31 -25.51
CA ARG A 109 -3.71 2.09 -24.87
C ARG A 109 -3.49 1.58 -23.45
N LEU A 110 -3.24 2.51 -22.54
CA LEU A 110 -3.06 2.19 -21.12
C LEU A 110 -4.36 1.68 -20.46
N PRO A 111 -4.25 0.91 -19.35
CA PRO A 111 -5.40 0.43 -18.59
C PRO A 111 -6.38 1.55 -18.21
N PRO A 112 -7.70 1.29 -18.22
CA PRO A 112 -8.72 2.29 -17.94
C PRO A 112 -8.83 2.55 -16.43
N LEU A 113 -7.89 3.33 -15.91
CA LEU A 113 -7.93 3.84 -14.54
C LEU A 113 -8.48 5.25 -14.50
N ASP A 114 -9.28 5.54 -13.48
CA ASP A 114 -9.78 6.88 -13.19
C ASP A 114 -8.62 7.74 -12.64
N ILE A 115 -7.82 8.28 -13.56
CA ILE A 115 -6.71 9.18 -13.27
C ILE A 115 -7.07 10.63 -13.63
N PRO A 116 -6.42 11.63 -13.00
CA PRO A 116 -6.68 13.03 -13.33
C PRO A 116 -6.45 13.37 -14.81
N SER A 117 -7.34 14.16 -15.39
CA SER A 117 -7.33 14.50 -16.82
C SER A 117 -6.07 15.24 -17.30
N PHE A 118 -5.35 15.95 -16.42
CA PHE A 118 -4.13 16.66 -16.80
C PHE A 118 -2.94 15.74 -17.13
N ILE A 119 -3.05 14.44 -16.84
CA ILE A 119 -2.06 13.40 -17.18
C ILE A 119 -2.66 12.27 -18.02
N CYS A 120 -3.81 12.51 -18.66
CA CYS A 120 -4.52 11.54 -19.49
C CYS A 120 -5.00 12.21 -20.78
N LEU A 121 -4.95 11.49 -21.91
CA LEU A 121 -5.58 11.93 -23.15
C LEU A 121 -6.90 11.20 -23.37
N SER A 122 -7.92 11.99 -23.72
CA SER A 122 -9.18 11.48 -24.26
C SER A 122 -8.90 10.55 -25.45
N PRO A 123 -9.57 9.39 -25.57
CA PRO A 123 -9.41 8.50 -26.72
C PRO A 123 -9.57 9.20 -28.07
N ALA A 124 -10.41 10.25 -28.14
CA ALA A 124 -10.64 11.03 -29.36
C ALA A 124 -9.44 11.90 -29.80
N LEU A 125 -8.44 12.08 -28.94
CA LEU A 125 -7.25 12.90 -29.20
C LEU A 125 -5.99 12.06 -29.47
N ARG A 126 -6.13 10.73 -29.62
CA ARG A 126 -5.01 9.81 -29.82
C ARG A 126 -4.68 9.63 -31.29
N GLU A 127 -3.46 9.19 -31.57
CA GLU A 127 -3.05 8.78 -32.91
C GLU A 127 -3.89 7.57 -33.37
N GLU A 128 -4.10 7.42 -34.68
CA GLU A 128 -4.94 6.35 -35.24
C GLU A 128 -4.37 4.94 -34.98
N GLN A 129 -3.05 4.83 -34.83
CA GLN A 129 -2.34 3.58 -34.55
C GLN A 129 -1.83 3.57 -33.10
N VAL A 130 -2.62 2.96 -32.21
CA VAL A 130 -2.29 2.84 -30.79
C VAL A 130 -1.81 1.42 -30.48
N THR A 131 -0.66 1.29 -29.82
CA THR A 131 -0.13 0.00 -29.35
C THR A 131 -0.77 -0.40 -28.02
N MET A 132 -1.11 -1.68 -27.84
CA MET A 132 -1.55 -2.20 -26.54
C MET A 132 -0.37 -2.83 -25.81
N PRO A 133 0.19 -2.17 -24.78
CA PRO A 133 1.25 -2.79 -23.98
C PRO A 133 0.66 -3.93 -23.13
N PRO A 134 1.49 -4.86 -22.64
CA PRO A 134 1.07 -5.81 -21.62
C PRO A 134 0.41 -5.08 -20.43
N PRO A 135 -0.69 -5.58 -19.85
CA PRO A 135 -1.38 -4.91 -18.75
C PRO A 135 -0.48 -4.66 -17.54
N THR A 136 0.46 -5.57 -17.27
CA THR A 136 1.47 -5.44 -16.21
C THR A 136 2.38 -4.23 -16.43
N VAL A 137 2.87 -4.03 -17.66
CA VAL A 137 3.70 -2.89 -18.06
C VAL A 137 2.91 -1.58 -17.96
N GLY A 138 1.69 -1.55 -18.51
CA GLY A 138 0.83 -0.36 -18.43
C GLY A 138 0.47 0.04 -16.99
N ASN A 139 0.17 -0.95 -16.14
CA ASN A 139 -0.08 -0.74 -14.72
C ASN A 139 1.17 -0.27 -13.97
N ALA A 140 2.35 -0.84 -14.26
CA ALA A 140 3.62 -0.40 -13.66
C ALA A 140 3.91 1.06 -13.98
N PHE A 141 3.77 1.46 -15.25
CA PHE A 141 3.93 2.86 -15.67
C PHE A 141 2.95 3.81 -14.95
N LEU A 142 1.67 3.48 -14.91
CA LEU A 142 0.66 4.30 -14.23
C LEU A 142 0.90 4.38 -12.72
N ALA A 143 1.32 3.27 -12.10
CA ALA A 143 1.66 3.23 -10.69
C ALA A 143 2.82 4.16 -10.37
N PHE A 144 3.90 4.09 -11.15
CA PHE A 144 5.04 4.97 -11.08
C PHE A 144 4.65 6.44 -11.25
N LEU A 145 3.97 6.77 -12.36
CA LEU A 145 3.61 8.13 -12.71
C LEU A 145 2.77 8.80 -11.62
N CYS A 146 1.74 8.09 -11.15
CA CYS A 146 0.86 8.60 -10.12
C CYS A 146 1.58 8.77 -8.78
N LEU A 147 2.46 7.83 -8.40
CA LEU A 147 3.26 7.94 -7.18
C LEU A 147 4.15 9.20 -7.21
N ARG A 148 4.90 9.39 -8.30
CA ARG A 148 5.89 10.48 -8.38
C ARG A 148 5.27 11.85 -8.57
N LEU A 149 4.17 11.96 -9.33
CA LEU A 149 3.38 13.19 -9.33
C LEU A 149 2.79 13.46 -7.95
N GLY A 150 2.31 12.43 -7.24
CA GLY A 150 1.86 12.56 -5.85
C GLY A 150 2.94 13.14 -4.93
N ASP A 151 4.18 12.64 -5.04
CA ASP A 151 5.34 13.14 -4.30
C ASP A 151 5.58 14.64 -4.56
N LEU A 152 5.58 15.05 -5.84
CA LEU A 152 5.79 16.45 -6.24
C LEU A 152 4.66 17.37 -5.77
N PHE A 153 3.40 16.95 -5.91
CA PHE A 153 2.26 17.73 -5.41
C PHE A 153 2.21 17.79 -3.88
N ARG A 154 2.72 16.77 -3.17
CA ARG A 154 2.93 16.86 -1.72
C ARG A 154 3.93 17.94 -1.38
N TYR A 155 5.05 18.04 -2.11
CA TYR A 155 6.07 19.06 -1.87
C TYR A 155 5.53 20.48 -2.09
N LYS A 156 4.57 20.65 -3.02
CA LYS A 156 3.80 21.91 -3.22
C LYS A 156 2.67 22.15 -2.21
N GLY A 157 2.45 21.27 -1.25
CA GLY A 157 1.34 21.37 -0.28
C GLY A 157 -0.05 21.06 -0.86
N SER A 158 -0.15 20.51 -2.06
CA SER A 158 -1.42 20.12 -2.70
C SER A 158 -1.91 18.75 -2.22
N TYR A 159 -2.25 18.66 -0.93
CA TYR A 159 -2.48 17.40 -0.23
C TYR A 159 -3.66 16.57 -0.73
N GLU A 160 -4.75 17.18 -1.19
CA GLU A 160 -5.90 16.43 -1.73
C GLU A 160 -5.58 15.77 -3.07
N LEU A 161 -4.93 16.52 -3.98
CA LEU A 161 -4.50 15.98 -5.26
C LEU A 161 -3.46 14.87 -5.09
N CYS A 162 -2.49 15.10 -4.20
CA CYS A 162 -1.49 14.11 -3.80
C CYS A 162 -2.15 12.82 -3.27
N ALA A 163 -3.13 12.91 -2.36
CA ALA A 163 -3.86 11.74 -1.87
C ALA A 163 -4.57 10.97 -2.98
N ARG A 164 -5.19 11.69 -3.92
CA ARG A 164 -5.86 11.08 -5.08
C ARG A 164 -4.87 10.34 -5.97
N LEU A 165 -3.70 10.94 -6.23
CA LEU A 165 -2.64 10.35 -7.04
C LEU A 165 -2.04 9.09 -6.38
N TYR A 166 -1.74 9.09 -5.07
CA TYR A 166 -1.29 7.87 -4.40
C TYR A 166 -2.33 6.75 -4.45
N ARG A 167 -3.63 7.07 -4.33
CA ARG A 167 -4.69 6.06 -4.53
C ARG A 167 -4.79 5.57 -5.97
N CYS A 168 -4.52 6.43 -6.97
CA CYS A 168 -4.42 5.98 -8.36
C CYS A 168 -3.23 5.02 -8.54
N SER A 169 -2.10 5.31 -7.90
CA SER A 169 -0.93 4.43 -7.91
C SER A 169 -1.26 3.05 -7.35
N LEU A 170 -1.95 2.98 -6.21
CA LEU A 170 -2.41 1.72 -5.62
C LEU A 170 -3.44 0.98 -6.46
N ARG A 171 -4.35 1.68 -7.14
CA ARG A 171 -5.30 1.05 -8.07
C ARG A 171 -4.58 0.43 -9.27
N ALA A 172 -3.49 1.04 -9.72
CA ALA A 172 -2.66 0.51 -10.80
C ALA A 172 -1.83 -0.69 -10.33
N ASN A 173 -1.16 -0.56 -9.18
CA ASN A 173 -0.34 -1.62 -8.62
C ASN A 173 -0.32 -1.57 -7.08
N PRO A 174 -1.15 -2.38 -6.39
CA PRO A 174 -1.25 -2.39 -4.94
C PRO A 174 -0.13 -3.17 -4.24
N SER A 175 0.79 -3.79 -4.99
CA SER A 175 1.82 -4.68 -4.47
C SER A 175 3.00 -3.97 -3.83
N HIS A 176 3.23 -2.70 -4.16
CA HIS A 176 4.37 -1.92 -3.67
C HIS A 176 4.03 -1.13 -2.41
N GLY A 177 4.98 -1.11 -1.47
CA GLY A 177 4.81 -0.41 -0.20
C GLY A 177 4.94 1.10 -0.27
N ASP A 178 5.62 1.63 -1.29
CA ASP A 178 5.86 3.08 -1.41
C ASP A 178 4.56 3.90 -1.35
N PRO A 179 3.53 3.66 -2.18
CA PRO A 179 2.32 4.49 -2.16
C PRO A 179 1.55 4.38 -0.85
N TRP A 180 1.55 3.20 -0.22
CA TRP A 180 1.00 3.00 1.13
C TRP A 180 1.75 3.86 2.15
N ASN A 181 3.08 3.81 2.17
CA ASN A 181 3.89 4.64 3.05
C ASN A 181 3.63 6.14 2.83
N GLN A 182 3.50 6.58 1.58
CA GLN A 182 3.24 8.00 1.29
C GLN A 182 1.86 8.47 1.78
N LEU A 183 0.84 7.60 1.74
CA LEU A 183 -0.45 7.86 2.38
C LEU A 183 -0.32 7.93 3.91
N GLY A 184 0.55 7.11 4.51
CA GLY A 184 0.88 7.16 5.93
C GLY A 184 1.54 8.49 6.33
N VAL A 185 2.51 8.97 5.55
CA VAL A 185 3.11 10.29 5.72
C VAL A 185 2.05 11.38 5.66
N LEU A 186 1.13 11.31 4.68
CA LEU A 186 0.06 12.30 4.54
C LEU A 186 -0.92 12.27 5.72
N ALA A 187 -1.26 11.08 6.23
CA ALA A 187 -2.09 10.93 7.40
C ALA A 187 -1.43 11.54 8.64
N THR A 188 -0.11 11.36 8.81
CA THR A 188 0.67 12.02 9.87
C THR A 188 0.60 13.54 9.76
N LEU A 189 0.78 14.11 8.56
CA LEU A 189 0.67 15.56 8.32
C LEU A 189 -0.73 16.10 8.64
N LYS A 190 -1.77 15.29 8.45
CA LYS A 190 -3.17 15.61 8.77
C LYS A 190 -3.56 15.27 10.22
N ALA A 191 -2.61 14.92 11.08
CA ALA A 191 -2.84 14.51 12.47
C ALA A 191 -3.86 13.36 12.61
N LYS A 192 -3.82 12.38 11.70
CA LYS A 192 -4.66 11.17 11.70
C LYS A 192 -3.81 9.94 12.06
N PRO A 193 -3.58 9.66 13.35
CA PRO A 193 -2.63 8.62 13.77
C PRO A 193 -3.08 7.20 13.43
N LEU A 194 -4.39 6.90 13.48
CA LEU A 194 -4.92 5.58 13.10
C LEU A 194 -4.76 5.32 11.60
N ASP A 195 -5.07 6.31 10.75
CA ASP A 195 -4.84 6.20 9.31
C ASP A 195 -3.35 6.04 9.00
N SER A 196 -2.49 6.80 9.71
CA SER A 196 -1.04 6.69 9.56
C SER A 196 -0.54 5.29 9.92
N LEU A 197 -0.98 4.74 11.05
CA LEU A 197 -0.64 3.38 11.46
C LEU A 197 -1.10 2.36 10.41
N TYR A 198 -2.37 2.42 10.00
CA TYR A 198 -2.94 1.52 9.00
C TYR A 198 -2.09 1.50 7.71
N PHE A 199 -1.78 2.69 7.16
CA PHE A 199 -1.03 2.78 5.92
C PHE A 199 0.42 2.32 6.05
N ASN A 200 1.10 2.62 7.17
CA ASN A 200 2.46 2.11 7.39
C ASN A 200 2.48 0.59 7.58
N ILE A 201 1.47 0.01 8.25
CA ILE A 201 1.35 -1.45 8.38
C ILE A 201 1.09 -2.11 7.03
N ARG A 202 0.23 -1.51 6.19
CA ARG A 202 0.04 -1.96 4.79
C ARG A 202 1.32 -1.88 3.97
N ALA A 203 2.09 -0.81 4.12
CA ALA A 203 3.38 -0.65 3.45
C ALA A 203 4.43 -1.68 3.90
N PHE A 204 4.40 -2.07 5.18
CA PHE A 204 5.31 -3.06 5.75
C PHE A 204 4.97 -4.49 5.33
N HIS A 205 3.68 -4.80 5.13
CA HIS A 205 3.19 -6.14 4.82
C HIS A 205 2.69 -6.32 3.39
N CYS A 206 3.04 -5.49 2.43
CA CYS A 206 2.66 -5.71 1.03
C CYS A 206 3.62 -6.71 0.32
N PRO A 207 3.28 -7.25 -0.86
CA PRO A 207 4.14 -8.17 -1.60
C PRO A 207 5.56 -7.66 -1.85
N VAL A 208 5.71 -6.35 -2.07
CA VAL A 208 7.01 -5.66 -2.13
C VAL A 208 7.08 -4.67 -0.96
N PRO A 209 7.56 -5.10 0.22
CA PRO A 209 7.55 -4.30 1.44
C PRO A 209 8.36 -3.01 1.35
N PHE A 210 7.88 -1.97 2.02
CA PHE A 210 8.65 -0.75 2.27
C PHE A 210 9.22 -0.78 3.70
N ALA A 211 10.41 -1.36 3.86
CA ALA A 211 11.05 -1.57 5.17
C ALA A 211 11.11 -0.33 6.07
N PRO A 212 11.35 0.91 5.58
CA PRO A 212 11.37 2.10 6.44
C PRO A 212 10.04 2.39 7.16
N ALA A 213 8.91 1.81 6.72
CA ALA A 213 7.63 1.95 7.41
C ALA A 213 7.68 1.42 8.87
N ALA A 214 8.54 0.44 9.16
CA ALA A 214 8.75 -0.05 10.52
C ALA A 214 9.19 1.06 11.48
N THR A 215 10.10 1.94 11.04
CA THR A 215 10.56 3.10 11.82
C THR A 215 9.41 4.08 12.09
N ASN A 216 8.52 4.30 11.11
CA ASN A 216 7.34 5.15 11.29
C ASN A 216 6.36 4.57 12.31
N ILE A 217 6.12 3.26 12.27
CA ILE A 217 5.28 2.54 13.23
C ILE A 217 5.86 2.66 14.64
N SER A 218 7.13 2.32 14.82
CA SER A 218 7.80 2.44 16.13
C SER A 218 7.81 3.89 16.65
N THR A 219 8.01 4.87 15.77
CA THR A 219 7.97 6.30 16.14
C THR A 219 6.59 6.72 16.62
N LEU A 220 5.53 6.23 15.97
CA LEU A 220 4.17 6.46 16.42
C LEU A 220 3.93 5.81 17.78
N PHE A 221 4.27 4.53 17.97
CA PHE A 221 4.06 3.82 19.23
C PHE A 221 4.83 4.44 20.41
N ARG A 222 6.04 4.98 20.21
CA ARG A 222 6.76 5.71 21.27
C ARG A 222 5.97 6.89 21.84
N LYS A 223 5.06 7.50 21.08
CA LYS A 223 4.20 8.60 21.56
C LYS A 223 3.07 8.13 22.48
N TYR A 224 2.72 6.84 22.43
CA TYR A 224 1.56 6.28 23.12
C TYR A 224 1.93 5.27 24.22
N VAL A 225 3.15 4.72 24.21
CA VAL A 225 3.58 3.68 25.16
C VAL A 225 3.48 4.11 26.63
N SER A 226 3.82 5.37 26.92
CA SER A 226 3.82 5.94 28.27
C SER A 226 2.47 6.52 28.69
N LYS A 227 1.46 6.52 27.81
CA LYS A 227 0.11 6.96 28.19
C LYS A 227 -0.53 5.89 29.07
N ASP A 228 -1.21 6.33 30.11
CA ASP A 228 -2.16 5.49 30.83
C ASP A 228 -3.40 5.25 29.95
N ILE A 229 -4.10 4.14 30.19
CA ILE A 229 -5.28 3.77 29.42
C ILE A 229 -6.50 4.01 30.28
N ALA A 230 -6.95 5.27 30.35
CA ALA A 230 -8.09 5.65 31.17
C ALA A 230 -9.42 5.30 30.46
N GLN A 231 -10.53 5.32 31.19
CA GLN A 231 -11.84 4.97 30.64
C GLN A 231 -12.43 6.08 29.77
N GLU A 232 -12.17 7.31 30.18
CA GLU A 232 -12.61 8.58 29.61
C GLU A 232 -11.85 9.00 28.35
N ASP A 233 -10.69 8.38 28.07
CA ASP A 233 -9.90 8.67 26.87
C ASP A 233 -10.67 8.34 25.60
N CYS A 234 -10.33 9.00 24.49
CA CYS A 234 -10.93 8.64 23.20
C CYS A 234 -10.48 7.24 22.74
N PHE A 235 -11.34 6.54 21.98
CA PHE A 235 -11.06 5.21 21.43
C PHE A 235 -9.68 5.12 20.76
N SER A 236 -9.32 6.12 19.95
CA SER A 236 -8.05 6.11 19.21
C SER A 236 -6.83 6.12 20.13
N ASP A 237 -6.88 6.89 21.22
CA ASP A 237 -5.76 6.99 22.15
C ASP A 237 -5.61 5.71 22.96
N GLN A 238 -6.73 5.15 23.45
CA GLN A 238 -6.73 3.86 24.15
C GLN A 238 -6.21 2.73 23.26
N TYR A 239 -6.73 2.62 22.04
CA TYR A 239 -6.33 1.59 21.09
C TYR A 239 -4.84 1.71 20.71
N LEU A 240 -4.35 2.92 20.43
CA LEU A 240 -2.92 3.14 20.14
C LEU A 240 -2.04 2.85 21.34
N ALA A 241 -2.46 3.17 22.56
CA ALA A 241 -1.74 2.85 23.78
C ALA A 241 -1.69 1.33 24.03
N ILE A 242 -2.77 0.60 23.81
CA ILE A 242 -2.81 -0.87 23.88
C ILE A 242 -1.80 -1.47 22.89
N LEU A 243 -1.85 -1.06 21.62
CA LEU A 243 -0.94 -1.56 20.59
C LEU A 243 0.52 -1.19 20.88
N ALA A 244 0.78 0.03 21.35
CA ALA A 244 2.12 0.48 21.71
C ALA A 244 2.68 -0.34 22.88
N LYS A 245 1.89 -0.57 23.94
CA LYS A 245 2.29 -1.41 25.07
C LYS A 245 2.55 -2.85 24.61
N CYS A 246 1.71 -3.43 23.75
CA CYS A 246 1.98 -4.76 23.16
C CYS A 246 3.28 -4.80 22.35
N HIS A 247 3.53 -3.78 21.50
CA HIS A 247 4.75 -3.68 20.69
C HIS A 247 6.03 -3.61 21.55
N PHE A 248 5.97 -2.90 22.68
CA PHE A 248 7.08 -2.81 23.63
C PHE A 248 7.02 -3.85 24.76
N LEU A 249 6.18 -4.89 24.60
CA LEU A 249 6.00 -5.99 25.55
C LEU A 249 5.63 -5.57 26.98
N LEU A 250 4.96 -4.43 27.14
CA LEU A 250 4.49 -3.92 28.42
C LEU A 250 3.11 -4.49 28.79
N PRO A 251 2.76 -4.57 30.08
CA PRO A 251 1.43 -4.99 30.52
C PRO A 251 0.32 -4.09 29.96
N VAL A 252 -0.80 -4.71 29.58
CA VAL A 252 -2.04 -4.03 29.17
C VAL A 252 -3.15 -4.44 30.13
N PRO A 253 -3.95 -3.49 30.65
CA PRO A 253 -5.11 -3.82 31.48
C PRO A 253 -6.16 -4.63 30.72
N ASP A 254 -6.68 -5.69 31.35
CA ASP A 254 -7.66 -6.59 30.75
C ASP A 254 -8.99 -5.89 30.41
N ASP A 255 -9.43 -4.96 31.28
CA ASP A 255 -10.65 -4.18 31.09
C ASP A 255 -10.55 -3.25 29.87
N ALA A 256 -9.35 -2.72 29.59
CA ALA A 256 -9.11 -1.92 28.40
C ALA A 256 -9.22 -2.76 27.12
N VAL A 257 -8.68 -3.99 27.13
CA VAL A 257 -8.82 -4.93 26.02
C VAL A 257 -10.29 -5.30 25.80
N GLU A 258 -11.04 -5.58 26.86
CA GLU A 258 -12.47 -5.92 26.80
C GLU A 258 -13.34 -4.78 26.25
N ARG A 259 -12.98 -3.54 26.59
CA ARG A 259 -13.66 -2.34 26.12
C ARG A 259 -13.36 -2.03 24.65
N ILE A 260 -12.11 -2.20 24.23
CA ILE A 260 -11.64 -1.81 22.90
C ILE A 260 -11.91 -2.92 21.87
N GLY A 261 -11.72 -4.19 22.22
CA GLY A 261 -11.87 -5.36 21.33
C GLY A 261 -13.14 -5.34 20.46
N PRO A 262 -14.34 -5.21 21.04
CA PRO A 262 -15.60 -5.20 20.30
C PRO A 262 -15.74 -4.02 19.30
N GLN A 263 -14.94 -2.96 19.42
CA GLN A 263 -14.99 -1.82 18.52
C GLN A 263 -14.14 -2.02 17.25
N LEU A 264 -13.35 -3.09 17.15
CA LEU A 264 -12.52 -3.42 15.97
C LEU A 264 -13.34 -4.07 14.85
N THR A 265 -14.48 -3.49 14.49
CA THR A 265 -15.38 -3.96 13.43
C THR A 265 -15.03 -3.40 12.06
N ASN A 266 -13.76 -3.06 11.85
CA ASN A 266 -13.25 -2.49 10.60
C ASN A 266 -11.86 -3.06 10.31
N ARG A 267 -11.65 -3.56 9.09
CA ARG A 267 -10.38 -4.10 8.60
C ARG A 267 -9.17 -3.20 8.86
N LYS A 268 -9.33 -1.87 8.81
CA LYS A 268 -8.25 -0.92 9.11
C LYS A 268 -7.74 -1.02 10.54
N LEU A 269 -8.60 -1.43 11.47
CA LEU A 269 -8.28 -1.63 12.88
C LEU A 269 -7.80 -3.07 13.17
N LEU A 270 -7.83 -3.98 12.19
CA LEU A 270 -7.38 -5.36 12.36
C LEU A 270 -5.93 -5.56 11.91
N VAL A 271 -5.47 -4.79 10.92
CA VAL A 271 -4.11 -4.97 10.36
C VAL A 271 -3.00 -4.78 11.39
N ALA A 272 -3.14 -3.83 12.31
CA ALA A 272 -2.12 -3.53 13.30
C ALA A 272 -1.97 -4.65 14.36
N PRO A 273 -3.04 -5.12 15.03
CA PRO A 273 -2.92 -6.24 15.96
C PRO A 273 -2.46 -7.53 15.29
N LEU A 274 -2.89 -7.82 14.04
CA LEU A 274 -2.35 -8.95 13.27
C LEU A 274 -0.83 -8.81 13.04
N SER A 275 -0.39 -7.64 12.58
CA SER A 275 1.04 -7.34 12.36
C SER A 275 1.87 -7.46 13.63
N LEU A 276 1.32 -7.12 14.80
CA LEU A 276 2.02 -7.24 16.08
C LEU A 276 2.02 -8.66 16.61
N LEU A 277 1.00 -9.45 16.29
CA LEU A 277 0.87 -10.83 16.73
C LEU A 277 1.84 -11.77 16.00
N GLN A 278 2.03 -11.58 14.69
CA GLN A 278 2.82 -12.46 13.83
C GLN A 278 4.25 -12.75 14.32
N PRO A 279 5.05 -11.76 14.77
CA PRO A 279 6.44 -12.01 15.16
C PRO A 279 6.62 -12.50 16.60
N LEU A 280 5.56 -12.60 17.42
CA LEU A 280 5.69 -12.92 18.84
C LEU A 280 6.10 -14.40 19.06
N GLY A 281 7.23 -14.60 19.74
CA GLY A 281 7.71 -15.89 20.19
C GLY A 281 7.13 -16.32 21.55
N ASN A 282 7.85 -17.19 22.25
CA ASN A 282 7.37 -17.86 23.46
C ASN A 282 7.98 -17.30 24.75
N ALA A 283 8.67 -16.16 24.71
CA ALA A 283 9.14 -15.51 25.93
C ALA A 283 7.96 -15.07 26.80
N GLN A 284 8.12 -15.00 28.13
CA GLN A 284 7.02 -14.70 29.06
C GLN A 284 6.30 -13.38 28.70
N ASP A 285 7.06 -12.34 28.37
CA ASP A 285 6.50 -11.04 28.00
C ASP A 285 5.82 -11.06 26.61
N GLU A 286 6.34 -11.86 25.67
CA GLU A 286 5.74 -12.08 24.35
C GLU A 286 4.42 -12.87 24.46
N VAL A 287 4.37 -13.88 25.33
CA VAL A 287 3.14 -14.64 25.62
C VAL A 287 2.08 -13.72 26.23
N ARG A 288 2.46 -12.81 27.13
CA ARG A 288 1.53 -11.81 27.67
C ARG A 288 0.97 -10.91 26.56
N ALA A 289 1.84 -10.35 25.71
CA ALA A 289 1.40 -9.52 24.58
C ALA A 289 0.51 -10.30 23.60
N ARG A 290 0.85 -11.57 23.32
CA ARG A 290 0.07 -12.49 22.50
C ARG A 290 -1.32 -12.67 23.09
N ASN A 291 -1.45 -12.93 24.39
CA ASN A 291 -2.74 -13.11 25.05
C ASN A 291 -3.63 -11.85 24.93
N SER A 292 -3.05 -10.67 25.12
CA SER A 292 -3.78 -9.40 24.96
C SER A 292 -4.26 -9.19 23.51
N LEU A 293 -3.40 -9.44 22.52
CA LEU A 293 -3.74 -9.30 21.10
C LEU A 293 -4.77 -10.35 20.64
N THR A 294 -4.60 -11.61 21.04
CA THR A 294 -5.57 -12.68 20.76
C THR A 294 -6.91 -12.35 21.37
N LYS A 295 -6.97 -11.93 22.64
CA LYS A 295 -8.23 -11.52 23.30
C LYS A 295 -8.88 -10.36 22.55
N LEU A 296 -8.11 -9.35 22.14
CA LEU A 296 -8.59 -8.21 21.36
C LEU A 296 -9.25 -8.65 20.04
N LEU A 297 -8.58 -9.53 19.29
CA LEU A 297 -9.05 -10.07 18.02
C LEU A 297 -10.25 -11.02 18.19
N THR A 298 -10.28 -11.86 19.22
CA THR A 298 -11.44 -12.72 19.53
C THR A 298 -12.69 -11.88 19.84
N LEU A 299 -12.54 -10.81 20.62
CA LEU A 299 -13.66 -9.92 20.94
C LEU A 299 -14.15 -9.18 19.68
N ALA A 300 -13.24 -8.75 18.82
CA ALA A 300 -13.57 -8.14 17.53
C ALA A 300 -14.37 -9.13 16.66
N PHE A 301 -13.87 -10.36 16.53
CA PHE A 301 -14.52 -11.44 15.79
C PHE A 301 -15.94 -11.67 16.30
N ASN A 302 -16.11 -11.88 17.61
CA ASN A 302 -17.41 -12.11 18.21
C ASN A 302 -18.40 -10.98 17.90
N LYS A 303 -17.96 -9.72 17.98
CA LYS A 303 -18.82 -8.57 17.67
C LYS A 303 -19.17 -8.48 16.18
N ILE A 304 -18.23 -8.82 15.30
CA ILE A 304 -18.46 -8.89 13.85
C ILE A 304 -19.52 -9.95 13.53
N ILE A 305 -19.39 -11.15 14.10
CA ILE A 305 -20.37 -12.23 13.92
C ILE A 305 -21.74 -11.85 14.45
N GLU A 306 -21.83 -11.30 15.67
CA GLU A 306 -23.08 -10.79 16.25
C GLU A 306 -23.76 -9.78 15.33
N THR A 307 -22.98 -8.88 14.73
CA THR A 307 -23.50 -7.86 13.82
C THR A 307 -23.99 -8.48 12.51
N LEU A 308 -23.24 -9.43 11.95
CA LEU A 308 -23.58 -10.12 10.70
C LEU A 308 -24.83 -11.01 10.85
N THR A 309 -25.02 -11.65 12.00
CA THR A 309 -26.18 -12.52 12.25
C THR A 309 -27.43 -11.75 12.67
N SER A 310 -27.26 -10.52 13.19
CA SER A 310 -28.37 -9.62 13.52
C SER A 310 -28.88 -8.84 12.29
N ASP A 311 -28.06 -8.70 11.24
CA ASP A 311 -28.44 -8.03 10.00
C ASP A 311 -29.20 -8.97 9.06
N ALA A 312 -30.19 -8.46 8.35
CA ALA A 312 -30.89 -9.21 7.30
C ALA A 312 -30.01 -9.43 6.06
N HIS A 313 -28.99 -8.59 5.86
CA HIS A 313 -28.08 -8.65 4.72
C HIS A 313 -26.63 -8.83 5.18
N LEU A 314 -25.94 -9.76 4.54
CA LEU A 314 -24.52 -10.00 4.80
C LEU A 314 -23.68 -8.83 4.27
N ARG A 315 -23.06 -8.11 5.20
CA ARG A 315 -22.23 -6.93 4.92
C ARG A 315 -20.84 -7.32 4.39
N PRO A 316 -20.49 -6.99 3.13
CA PRO A 316 -19.21 -7.37 2.53
C PRO A 316 -17.98 -6.84 3.29
N ASP A 317 -18.07 -5.64 3.87
CA ASP A 317 -16.98 -5.03 4.61
C ASP A 317 -16.65 -5.77 5.92
N LEU A 318 -17.68 -6.30 6.59
CA LEU A 318 -17.53 -7.15 7.78
C LEU A 318 -17.05 -8.55 7.42
N LEU A 319 -17.49 -9.11 6.29
CA LEU A 319 -16.98 -10.39 5.79
C LEU A 319 -15.48 -10.32 5.47
N LEU A 320 -14.99 -9.22 4.90
CA LEU A 320 -13.54 -9.00 4.72
C LEU A 320 -12.78 -8.92 6.05
N CYS A 321 -13.43 -8.51 7.15
CA CYS A 321 -12.83 -8.59 8.48
C CYS A 321 -12.74 -10.05 8.96
N VAL A 322 -13.76 -10.86 8.70
CA VAL A 322 -13.74 -12.31 8.96
C VAL A 322 -12.62 -12.99 8.18
N VAL A 323 -12.44 -12.66 6.90
CA VAL A 323 -11.34 -13.14 6.06
C VAL A 323 -9.97 -12.87 6.70
N LEU A 324 -9.73 -11.64 7.16
CA LEU A 324 -8.49 -11.28 7.85
C LEU A 324 -8.27 -12.06 9.15
N LEU A 325 -9.33 -12.27 9.93
CA LEU A 325 -9.27 -12.96 11.22
C LEU A 325 -9.08 -14.46 11.07
N LEU A 326 -9.63 -15.07 10.02
CA LEU A 326 -9.48 -16.50 9.72
C LEU A 326 -8.04 -16.91 9.38
N ARG A 327 -7.17 -15.95 9.03
CA ARG A 327 -5.72 -16.20 8.94
C ARG A 327 -5.06 -16.55 10.27
N VAL A 328 -5.77 -16.30 11.38
CA VAL A 328 -5.39 -16.66 12.75
C VAL A 328 -6.53 -17.48 13.37
N PRO A 329 -6.65 -18.78 13.03
CA PRO A 329 -7.78 -19.62 13.45
C PRO A 329 -8.13 -19.58 14.94
N CYS A 330 -7.11 -19.45 15.81
CA CYS A 330 -7.31 -19.45 17.26
C CYS A 330 -8.10 -18.26 17.82
N VAL A 331 -8.30 -17.18 17.04
CA VAL A 331 -9.16 -16.06 17.44
C VAL A 331 -10.61 -16.23 16.98
N CYS A 332 -10.87 -17.18 16.09
CA CYS A 332 -12.18 -17.39 15.46
C CYS A 332 -12.97 -18.47 16.21
N ARG A 333 -14.29 -18.32 16.23
CA ARG A 333 -15.21 -19.35 16.69
C ARG A 333 -16.26 -19.60 15.61
N PRO A 334 -16.56 -20.86 15.27
CA PRO A 334 -17.56 -21.13 14.26
C PRO A 334 -18.95 -20.70 14.75
N ASP A 335 -19.76 -20.16 13.83
CA ASP A 335 -21.15 -19.78 14.07
C ASP A 335 -22.05 -20.41 13.00
N VAL A 336 -22.92 -21.33 13.45
CA VAL A 336 -23.77 -22.13 12.56
C VAL A 336 -24.78 -21.25 11.80
N ALA A 337 -25.25 -20.16 12.41
CA ALA A 337 -26.21 -19.26 11.77
C ALA A 337 -25.55 -18.48 10.63
N LEU A 338 -24.32 -18.00 10.84
CA LEU A 338 -23.55 -17.34 9.78
C LEU A 338 -23.20 -18.30 8.65
N ILE A 339 -22.73 -19.52 8.96
CA ILE A 339 -22.41 -20.55 7.95
C ILE A 339 -23.65 -20.83 7.08
N ALA A 340 -24.81 -21.01 7.71
CA ALA A 340 -26.06 -21.23 6.98
C ALA A 340 -26.50 -20.01 6.15
N ALA A 341 -26.24 -18.79 6.63
CA ALA A 341 -26.52 -17.57 5.88
C ALA A 341 -25.61 -17.44 4.64
N LEU A 342 -24.30 -17.68 4.80
CA LEU A 342 -23.32 -17.67 3.71
C LEU A 342 -23.65 -18.73 2.65
N SER A 343 -23.96 -19.96 3.09
CA SER A 343 -24.26 -21.09 2.19
C SER A 343 -25.55 -20.89 1.36
N ARG A 344 -26.48 -20.06 1.85
CA ARG A 344 -27.72 -19.71 1.12
C ARG A 344 -27.57 -18.47 0.24
N SER A 345 -26.47 -17.73 0.39
CA SER A 345 -26.23 -16.51 -0.39
C SER A 345 -26.08 -16.87 -1.86
N GLN A 346 -26.75 -16.12 -2.74
CA GLN A 346 -26.53 -16.19 -4.19
C GLN A 346 -25.38 -15.29 -4.66
N GLN A 347 -24.75 -14.53 -3.75
CA GLN A 347 -23.60 -13.70 -4.07
C GLN A 347 -22.35 -14.58 -4.13
N ASP A 348 -21.67 -14.53 -5.28
CA ASP A 348 -20.51 -15.37 -5.52
C ASP A 348 -19.24 -14.75 -4.91
N VAL A 349 -18.91 -13.51 -5.28
CA VAL A 349 -17.62 -12.88 -4.94
C VAL A 349 -17.79 -11.58 -4.14
N ILE A 350 -16.93 -11.38 -3.14
CA ILE A 350 -16.84 -10.15 -2.36
C ILE A 350 -15.96 -9.13 -3.10
N PHE A 351 -16.52 -7.94 -3.36
CA PHE A 351 -15.74 -6.84 -3.90
C PHE A 351 -14.80 -6.25 -2.86
N ASP A 352 -13.50 -6.41 -3.09
CA ASP A 352 -12.46 -5.87 -2.24
C ASP A 352 -11.78 -4.62 -2.85
N ASN A 353 -12.18 -3.46 -2.34
CA ASN A 353 -11.61 -2.17 -2.74
C ASN A 353 -10.30 -1.82 -2.02
N GLU A 354 -9.92 -2.56 -0.98
CA GLU A 354 -8.68 -2.33 -0.22
C GLU A 354 -7.60 -3.37 -0.49
N LYS A 355 -7.89 -4.38 -1.30
CA LYS A 355 -6.92 -5.36 -1.80
C LYS A 355 -6.25 -6.11 -0.66
N VAL A 356 -7.06 -6.73 0.19
CA VAL A 356 -6.66 -7.64 1.27
C VAL A 356 -5.74 -8.75 0.74
N GLU A 357 -5.87 -9.16 -0.53
CA GLU A 357 -4.93 -10.09 -1.18
C GLU A 357 -3.48 -9.59 -1.15
N THR A 358 -3.27 -8.26 -1.08
CA THR A 358 -1.94 -7.65 -1.00
C THR A 358 -1.51 -7.32 0.42
N PHE A 359 -2.25 -7.74 1.44
CA PHE A 359 -1.75 -7.73 2.82
C PHE A 359 -1.20 -9.12 3.15
N ARG A 360 0.11 -9.24 3.30
CA ARG A 360 0.85 -10.51 3.45
C ARG A 360 1.11 -10.92 4.91
N CYS A 361 0.59 -10.18 5.88
CA CYS A 361 0.63 -10.64 7.27
C CYS A 361 -0.17 -11.94 7.40
N PHE A 362 0.47 -12.98 7.95
CA PHE A 362 -0.06 -14.35 7.99
C PHE A 362 -0.43 -14.92 6.60
N CYS A 363 0.31 -14.58 5.53
CA CYS A 363 0.00 -15.10 4.20
C CYS A 363 0.23 -16.61 4.04
N GLU A 364 1.14 -17.20 4.81
CA GLU A 364 1.40 -18.64 4.79
C GLU A 364 0.23 -19.46 5.35
N SER A 365 -0.59 -18.82 6.19
CA SER A 365 -1.81 -19.38 6.77
C SER A 365 -3.07 -18.71 6.20
N ASP A 366 -2.98 -18.02 5.05
CA ASP A 366 -4.13 -17.44 4.38
C ASP A 366 -4.88 -18.56 3.63
N PRO A 367 -6.08 -18.95 4.09
CA PRO A 367 -6.75 -20.12 3.52
C PRO A 367 -7.47 -19.79 2.20
N PHE A 368 -7.50 -18.52 1.80
CA PHE A 368 -8.33 -18.04 0.70
C PHE A 368 -7.61 -17.97 -0.65
N GLU A 369 -8.33 -18.37 -1.70
CA GLU A 369 -8.04 -17.95 -3.07
C GLU A 369 -8.81 -16.66 -3.39
N TYR A 370 -8.14 -15.68 -3.98
CA TYR A 370 -8.75 -14.38 -4.29
C TYR A 370 -9.19 -14.30 -5.76
N PRO A 371 -10.32 -13.64 -6.07
CA PRO A 371 -11.16 -12.89 -5.14
C PRO A 371 -12.05 -13.78 -4.26
N VAL A 372 -12.22 -13.39 -2.99
CA VAL A 372 -12.88 -14.23 -1.98
C VAL A 372 -14.37 -14.37 -2.24
N SER A 373 -14.88 -15.59 -2.11
CA SER A 373 -16.30 -15.91 -2.20
C SER A 373 -16.97 -16.11 -0.83
N TYR A 374 -18.30 -16.02 -0.81
CA TYR A 374 -19.08 -16.32 0.39
C TYR A 374 -18.96 -17.81 0.78
N GLY A 375 -18.87 -18.69 -0.22
CA GLY A 375 -18.68 -20.14 -0.03
C GLY A 375 -17.37 -20.46 0.67
N GLN A 376 -16.24 -19.88 0.22
CA GLN A 376 -14.95 -20.09 0.88
C GLN A 376 -14.97 -19.70 2.37
N ILE A 377 -15.65 -18.60 2.73
CA ILE A 377 -15.77 -18.20 4.14
C ILE A 377 -16.58 -19.25 4.92
N ALA A 378 -17.67 -19.77 4.34
CA ALA A 378 -18.51 -20.79 4.97
C ALA A 378 -17.73 -22.10 5.18
N ASP A 379 -16.95 -22.52 4.18
CA ASP A 379 -16.16 -23.74 4.23
C ASP A 379 -15.10 -23.67 5.34
N HIS A 380 -14.30 -22.59 5.40
CA HIS A 380 -13.29 -22.43 6.45
C HIS A 380 -13.89 -22.27 7.85
N LEU A 381 -15.04 -21.60 7.99
CA LEU A 381 -15.74 -21.58 9.29
C LEU A 381 -16.24 -22.97 9.69
N SER A 382 -16.64 -23.81 8.72
CA SER A 382 -17.10 -25.18 8.99
C SER A 382 -15.94 -26.11 9.36
N GLU A 383 -14.77 -25.94 8.74
CA GLU A 383 -13.55 -26.68 9.08
C GLU A 383 -13.15 -26.47 10.56
N LEU A 384 -13.28 -25.25 11.07
CA LEU A 384 -13.05 -24.94 12.49
C LEU A 384 -13.98 -25.71 13.44
N MET A 385 -15.19 -26.09 13.00
CA MET A 385 -16.08 -26.95 13.79
C MET A 385 -15.55 -28.39 13.86
N GLY A 386 -15.08 -28.94 12.73
CA GLY A 386 -14.61 -30.32 12.64
C GLY A 386 -13.32 -30.59 13.43
N GLU A 387 -12.42 -29.60 13.51
CA GLU A 387 -11.21 -29.71 14.33
C GLU A 387 -11.52 -29.75 15.84
N GLY A 388 -12.58 -29.05 16.28
CA GLY A 388 -13.01 -29.04 17.68
C GLY A 388 -13.58 -30.37 18.19
N ASP A 389 -14.18 -31.17 17.30
CA ASP A 389 -14.71 -32.50 17.64
C ASP A 389 -13.61 -33.58 17.65
N ASN A 390 -12.63 -33.50 16.74
CA ASN A 390 -11.48 -34.41 16.72
C ASN A 390 -10.51 -34.19 17.90
N ALA A 391 -10.37 -32.95 18.39
CA ALA A 391 -9.59 -32.64 19.59
C ALA A 391 -10.26 -33.16 20.88
N LYS A 392 -11.60 -33.31 20.90
CA LYS A 392 -12.32 -33.92 22.04
C LYS A 392 -12.29 -35.45 21.99
N ALA A 393 -12.26 -36.04 20.81
CA ALA A 393 -12.16 -37.50 20.64
C ALA A 393 -10.75 -38.07 20.93
N SER A 394 -9.70 -37.25 20.88
CA SER A 394 -8.32 -37.66 21.17
C SER A 394 -7.91 -37.50 22.65
N VAL A 395 -8.82 -37.03 23.52
CA VAL A 395 -8.62 -36.87 24.97
C VAL A 395 -9.51 -37.83 25.78
N GLN A 396 -10.16 -38.81 25.13
CA GLN A 396 -10.90 -39.90 25.79
C GLN A 396 -10.10 -41.19 25.84
#